data_AF-A0A6A3BMT7-F1
#
_entry.id   AF-A0A6A3BMT7-F1
#
_cell.length_a   1.000
_cell.length_b   1.000
_cell.length_c   1.000
_cell.angle_alpha   90.00
_cell.angle_beta   90.00
_cell.angle_gamma   90.00
#
_symmetry.space_group_name_H-M   'P 1'
#
loop_
_entity.id
_entity.type
_entity.pdbx_description
1 polymer ?
#
loop_
_entity_poly.entity_id
_entity_poly.type
_entity_poly.pdbx_seq_one_letter_code
_entity_poly.pdbx_strand_id
1 'polypeptide(L)'
;MDAGVKVQKGAGGRKGGGPKKKPVSRYSQSVGTGAPVYLAAVLEYLAAEVLELAGNAARDNKKNRIIPRHLLLAVRNDEELGKLLDGVTITHGGVLPNINPVLLPKKTEKASSKESKSPSKGTKSPKKA
;
A
#
# COMPACT_ATOMS: atom_id res chain seq x y z
N MET A 1 -75.34 15.36 -45.95
CA MET A 1 -74.36 14.27 -46.10
C MET A 1 -73.00 14.92 -46.24
N ASP A 2 -72.18 14.91 -45.18
CA ASP A 2 -70.82 14.37 -45.26
C ASP A 2 -70.22 14.35 -43.85
N ALA A 3 -69.75 13.17 -43.44
CA ALA A 3 -69.19 12.90 -42.14
C ALA A 3 -67.67 12.97 -42.22
N GLY A 4 -67.03 13.71 -41.32
CA GLY A 4 -65.57 13.82 -41.27
C GLY A 4 -65.06 13.87 -39.84
N VAL A 5 -65.10 12.74 -39.14
CA VAL A 5 -64.38 12.55 -37.87
C VAL A 5 -62.88 12.54 -38.13
N LYS A 6 -62.11 13.35 -37.40
CA LYS A 6 -60.66 13.14 -37.25
C LYS A 6 -60.24 13.40 -35.80
N VAL A 7 -60.03 12.31 -35.08
CA VAL A 7 -59.35 12.29 -33.77
C VAL A 7 -57.85 12.47 -34.02
N GLN A 8 -57.21 13.43 -33.34
CA GLN A 8 -55.75 13.51 -33.29
C GLN A 8 -55.25 13.68 -31.85
N LYS A 9 -54.83 12.52 -31.32
CA LYS A 9 -53.71 12.23 -30.40
C LYS A 9 -53.17 13.38 -29.54
N GLY A 10 -53.25 13.17 -28.22
CA GLY A 10 -52.71 14.06 -27.20
C GLY A 10 -51.20 14.29 -27.26
N ALA A 11 -50.80 15.45 -26.73
CA ALA A 11 -49.44 15.76 -26.35
C ALA A 11 -49.45 16.15 -24.87
N GLY A 12 -49.22 15.16 -24.00
CA GLY A 12 -48.76 15.42 -22.65
C GLY A 12 -47.42 16.15 -22.74
N GLY A 13 -47.45 17.45 -22.46
CA GLY A 13 -46.25 18.29 -22.42
C GLY A 13 -45.27 17.74 -21.39
N ARG A 14 -44.16 17.18 -21.88
CA ARG A 14 -42.99 16.84 -21.05
C ARG A 14 -42.55 18.12 -20.34
N LYS A 15 -42.71 18.18 -19.02
CA LYS A 15 -42.03 19.17 -18.18
C LYS A 15 -40.55 19.12 -18.53
N GLY A 16 -40.04 20.18 -19.16
CA GLY A 16 -38.63 20.33 -19.47
C GLY A 16 -37.82 20.12 -18.19
N GLY A 17 -36.90 19.15 -18.22
CA GLY A 17 -35.96 18.97 -17.14
C GLY A 17 -35.19 20.27 -16.92
N GLY A 18 -35.29 20.85 -15.73
CA GLY A 18 -34.50 22.00 -15.32
C GLY A 18 -33.00 21.73 -15.53
N PRO A 19 -32.16 22.78 -15.55
CA PRO A 19 -30.75 22.65 -15.88
C PRO A 19 -30.10 21.57 -15.00
N LYS A 20 -29.71 20.46 -15.63
CA LYS A 20 -28.95 19.41 -14.96
C LYS A 20 -27.61 20.01 -14.58
N LYS A 21 -27.41 20.27 -13.28
CA LYS A 21 -26.12 20.69 -12.74
C LYS A 21 -25.07 19.67 -13.19
N LYS A 22 -24.21 20.07 -14.13
CA LYS A 22 -23.05 19.25 -14.50
C LYS A 22 -22.17 19.15 -13.25
N PRO A 23 -21.65 17.97 -12.89
CA PRO A 23 -20.69 17.88 -11.80
C PRO A 23 -19.45 18.68 -12.22
N VAL A 24 -19.22 19.79 -11.52
CA VAL A 24 -18.02 20.63 -11.71
C VAL A 24 -16.92 20.00 -10.86
N SER A 25 -15.77 19.70 -11.49
CA SER A 25 -14.59 19.25 -10.75
C SER A 25 -14.13 20.37 -9.82
N ARG A 26 -13.75 20.02 -8.58
CA ARG A 26 -13.22 20.98 -7.61
C ARG A 26 -11.81 21.48 -7.97
N TYR A 27 -11.15 20.86 -8.94
CA TYR A 27 -9.78 21.18 -9.35
C TYR A 27 -9.72 22.12 -10.56
N SER A 28 -10.64 22.00 -11.52
CA SER A 28 -10.69 22.83 -12.72
C SER A 28 -12.03 22.73 -13.46
N GLN A 29 -12.31 23.71 -14.34
CA GLN A 29 -13.50 23.69 -15.20
C GLN A 29 -13.42 22.65 -16.33
N SER A 30 -12.21 22.33 -16.80
CA SER A 30 -11.93 21.30 -17.81
C SER A 30 -10.59 20.62 -17.53
N VAL A 31 -10.49 19.34 -17.88
CA VAL A 31 -9.28 18.51 -17.72
C VAL A 31 -8.89 17.98 -19.09
N GLY A 32 -7.60 18.08 -19.45
CA GLY A 32 -7.10 17.56 -20.72
C GLY A 32 -7.21 16.03 -20.81
N THR A 33 -7.38 15.50 -22.02
CA THR A 33 -7.62 14.05 -22.24
C THR A 33 -6.46 13.17 -21.76
N GLY A 34 -5.22 13.67 -21.81
CA GLY A 34 -4.04 12.95 -21.34
C GLY A 34 -3.82 12.99 -19.82
N ALA A 35 -4.44 13.94 -19.11
CA ALA A 35 -4.27 14.10 -17.66
C ALA A 35 -4.66 12.85 -16.83
N PRO A 36 -5.82 12.18 -17.05
CA PRO A 36 -6.15 10.98 -16.31
C PRO A 36 -5.20 9.82 -16.58
N VAL A 37 -4.68 9.70 -17.81
CA VAL A 37 -3.72 8.64 -18.18
C VAL A 37 -2.39 8.87 -17.47
N TYR A 38 -1.87 10.10 -17.53
CA TYR A 38 -0.61 10.45 -16.87
C TYR A 38 -0.71 10.27 -15.35
N LEU A 39 -1.79 10.76 -14.73
CA LEU A 39 -1.99 10.60 -13.30
C LEU A 39 -2.10 9.13 -12.90
N ALA A 40 -2.84 8.31 -13.66
CA ALA A 40 -2.94 6.88 -13.39
C ALA A 40 -1.57 6.19 -13.46
N ALA A 41 -0.77 6.49 -14.49
CA ALA A 41 0.57 5.92 -14.64
C ALA A 41 1.50 6.29 -13.48
N VAL A 42 1.47 7.55 -13.03
CA VAL A 42 2.27 7.99 -11.87
C VAL A 42 1.82 7.31 -10.58
N LEU A 43 0.51 7.20 -10.35
CA LEU A 43 -0.03 6.51 -9.18
C LEU A 43 0.29 5.01 -9.18
N GLU A 44 0.23 4.36 -10.35
CA GLU A 44 0.61 2.96 -10.52
C GLU A 44 2.09 2.74 -10.22
N TYR A 45 2.97 3.59 -10.77
CA TYR A 45 4.41 3.53 -10.53
C TYR A 45 4.73 3.63 -9.03
N LEU A 46 4.19 4.63 -8.34
CA LEU A 46 4.43 4.81 -6.91
C LEU A 46 3.85 3.65 -6.08
N ALA A 47 2.68 3.13 -6.44
CA ALA A 47 2.09 1.98 -5.75
C ALA A 47 2.94 0.72 -5.93
N ALA A 48 3.47 0.48 -7.14
CA ALA A 48 4.34 -0.64 -7.43
C ALA A 48 5.63 -0.57 -6.60
N GLU A 49 6.30 0.59 -6.57
CA GLU A 49 7.54 0.81 -5.82
C GLU A 49 7.36 0.50 -4.31
N VAL A 50 6.31 1.06 -3.71
CA VAL A 50 6.00 0.81 -2.29
C VAL A 50 5.69 -0.66 -2.03
N LEU A 51 4.94 -1.32 -2.91
CA LEU A 51 4.56 -2.72 -2.76
C LEU A 51 5.74 -3.69 -2.99
N GLU A 52 6.67 -3.35 -3.88
CA GLU A 52 7.88 -4.12 -4.11
C GLU A 52 8.76 -4.15 -2.85
N LEU A 53 9.09 -2.97 -2.32
CA LEU A 53 9.90 -2.84 -1.11
C LEU A 53 9.19 -3.43 0.12
N ALA A 54 7.88 -3.22 0.26
CA ALA A 54 7.10 -3.81 1.36
C ALA A 54 6.96 -5.33 1.23
N GLY A 55 6.90 -5.85 0.00
CA GLY A 55 6.93 -7.28 -0.31
C GLY A 55 8.27 -7.90 0.09
N ASN A 56 9.38 -7.24 -0.22
CA ASN A 56 10.71 -7.64 0.21
C ASN A 56 10.81 -7.65 1.75
N ALA A 57 10.38 -6.58 2.41
CA ALA A 57 10.33 -6.52 3.88
C ALA A 57 9.44 -7.61 4.51
N ALA A 58 8.33 -7.97 3.87
CA ALA A 58 7.47 -9.07 4.32
C ALA A 58 8.19 -10.42 4.21
N ARG A 59 8.86 -10.65 3.08
CA ARG A 59 9.62 -11.86 2.79
C ARG A 59 10.80 -12.02 3.76
N ASP A 60 11.51 -10.95 4.06
CA ASP A 60 12.62 -10.94 5.03
C ASP A 60 12.13 -11.30 6.44
N ASN A 61 10.92 -10.85 6.78
CA ASN A 61 10.23 -11.22 8.03
C ASN A 61 9.54 -12.60 7.97
N LYS A 62 9.78 -13.39 6.92
CA LYS A 62 9.22 -14.73 6.70
C LYS A 62 7.69 -14.74 6.72
N LYS A 63 7.07 -13.72 6.14
CA LYS A 63 5.61 -13.57 5.99
C LYS A 63 5.24 -13.47 4.52
N ASN A 64 4.11 -14.07 4.14
CA ASN A 64 3.56 -13.98 2.78
C ASN A 64 2.56 -12.82 2.60
N ARG A 65 2.18 -12.14 3.70
CA ARG A 65 1.20 -11.04 3.68
C ARG A 65 1.86 -9.75 4.14
N ILE A 66 1.67 -8.70 3.37
CA ILE A 66 2.07 -7.33 3.75
C ILE A 66 1.17 -6.86 4.91
N ILE A 67 1.80 -6.33 5.96
CA ILE A 67 1.15 -5.71 7.11
C ILE A 67 1.71 -4.28 7.29
N PRO A 68 1.09 -3.42 8.13
CA PRO A 68 1.55 -2.03 8.28
C PRO A 68 3.02 -1.90 8.71
N ARG A 69 3.57 -2.87 9.47
CA ARG A 69 5.01 -2.92 9.79
C ARG A 69 5.88 -2.98 8.52
N HIS A 70 5.52 -3.79 7.54
CA HIS A 70 6.31 -3.93 6.31
C HIS A 70 6.26 -2.65 5.47
N LEU A 71 5.11 -1.96 5.42
CA LEU A 71 4.99 -0.65 4.78
C LEU A 71 5.88 0.39 5.46
N LEU A 72 5.92 0.41 6.79
CA LEU A 72 6.81 1.32 7.52
C LEU A 72 8.29 1.00 7.26
N LEU A 73 8.68 -0.27 7.29
CA LEU A 73 10.06 -0.67 6.99
C LEU A 73 10.46 -0.27 5.56
N ALA A 74 9.59 -0.46 4.58
CA ALA A 74 9.84 -0.05 3.20
C ALA A 74 10.03 1.47 3.08
N VAL A 75 9.05 2.25 3.53
CA VAL A 75 9.06 3.71 3.41
C VAL A 75 10.22 4.35 4.17
N ARG A 76 10.57 3.85 5.36
CA ARG A 76 11.58 4.51 6.21
C ARG A 76 13.02 4.09 5.90
N ASN A 77 13.23 2.93 5.25
CA ASN A 77 14.55 2.53 4.78
C ASN A 77 14.87 3.08 3.38
N ASP A 78 13.87 3.56 2.64
CA ASP A 78 14.06 4.20 1.34
C ASP A 78 14.14 5.73 1.48
N GLU A 79 15.15 6.34 0.85
CA GLU A 79 15.41 7.77 1.00
C GLU A 79 14.36 8.62 0.27
N GLU A 80 13.90 8.19 -0.91
CA GLU A 80 12.98 8.96 -1.75
C GLU A 80 11.56 8.89 -1.20
N LEU A 81 11.08 7.70 -0.85
CA LEU A 81 9.80 7.49 -0.20
C LEU A 81 9.77 8.10 1.20
N GLY A 82 10.89 8.05 1.94
CA GLY A 82 11.03 8.67 3.24
C GLY A 82 10.84 10.19 3.17
N LYS A 83 11.40 10.84 2.14
CA LYS A 83 11.20 12.28 1.87
C LYS A 83 9.78 12.59 1.38
N LEU A 84 9.26 11.80 0.43
CA LEU A 84 7.93 11.99 -0.14
C LEU A 84 6.83 11.89 0.93
N LEU A 85 7.00 11.01 1.90
CA LEU A 85 6.04 10.73 2.97
C LEU A 85 6.48 11.31 4.31
N ASP A 86 7.30 12.37 4.31
CA ASP A 86 7.64 13.07 5.53
C ASP A 86 6.38 13.66 6.18
N GLY A 87 6.30 13.59 7.51
CA GLY A 87 5.11 13.95 8.28
C GLY A 87 3.93 12.97 8.21
N VAL A 88 3.95 11.94 7.36
CA VAL A 88 2.87 10.94 7.30
C VAL A 88 3.03 9.89 8.41
N THR A 89 1.96 9.64 9.16
CA THR A 89 1.92 8.59 10.19
C THR A 89 1.33 7.30 9.64
N ILE A 90 2.13 6.23 9.61
CA ILE A 90 1.68 4.88 9.26
C ILE A 90 1.18 4.18 10.53
N THR A 91 -0.14 4.05 10.65
CA THR A 91 -0.75 3.39 11.82
C THR A 91 -0.30 1.94 11.93
N HIS A 92 -0.07 1.45 13.15
CA HIS A 92 0.41 0.09 13.42
C HIS A 92 1.78 -0.26 12.78
N GLY A 93 2.54 0.72 12.27
CA GLY A 93 3.85 0.51 11.65
C GLY A 93 5.00 0.41 12.65
N GLY A 94 4.92 1.09 13.79
CA GLY A 94 6.04 1.23 14.75
C GLY A 94 7.14 2.17 14.22
N VAL A 95 8.41 1.92 14.58
CA VAL A 95 9.57 2.72 14.13
C VAL A 95 10.72 1.83 13.62
N LEU A 96 11.65 2.39 12.85
CA LEU A 96 12.87 1.65 12.51
C LEU A 96 13.65 1.31 13.79
N PRO A 97 14.15 0.06 13.93
CA PRO A 97 15.00 -0.29 15.05
C PRO A 97 16.28 0.57 15.02
N ASN A 98 16.43 1.44 16.01
CA ASN A 98 17.63 2.26 16.16
C ASN A 98 17.89 2.46 17.66
N ILE A 99 19.08 2.08 18.12
CA ILE A 99 19.53 2.27 19.51
C ILE A 99 20.72 3.21 19.47
N ASN A 100 20.61 4.34 20.17
CA ASN A 100 21.73 5.29 20.25
C ASN A 100 22.94 4.59 20.91
N PRO A 101 24.16 4.69 20.36
CA PRO A 101 25.34 3.99 20.88
C PRO A 101 25.64 4.26 22.36
N VAL A 102 25.25 5.43 22.88
CA VAL A 102 25.41 5.80 24.31
C VAL A 102 24.60 4.88 25.23
N LEU A 103 23.50 4.32 24.75
CA LEU A 103 22.64 3.40 25.50
C LEU A 103 23.18 1.96 25.52
N LEU A 104 24.21 1.66 24.73
CA LEU A 104 24.79 0.33 24.71
C LEU A 104 25.66 0.12 25.97
N PRO A 105 25.69 -1.11 26.52
CA PRO A 105 26.60 -1.43 27.61
C PRO A 105 28.04 -1.09 27.22
N LYS A 106 28.77 -0.40 28.11
CA LYS A 106 30.20 -0.17 27.91
C LYS A 106 30.88 -1.53 27.77
N LYS A 107 31.66 -1.73 26.70
CA LYS A 107 32.48 -2.94 26.52
C LYS A 107 33.34 -3.15 27.76
N THR A 108 32.98 -4.11 28.60
CA THR A 108 33.90 -4.70 29.57
C THR A 108 34.74 -5.72 28.82
N GLU A 109 36.03 -5.47 28.65
CA GLU A 109 36.98 -6.55 28.35
C GLU A 109 36.97 -7.51 29.55
N LYS A 110 36.31 -8.65 29.41
CA LYS A 110 36.45 -9.76 30.36
C LYS A 110 36.82 -11.02 29.62
N ALA A 111 38.04 -11.45 29.88
CA ALA A 111 38.51 -12.81 29.76
C ALA A 111 37.49 -13.80 30.36
N SER A 112 37.13 -14.83 29.59
CA SER A 112 37.19 -16.24 29.99
C SER A 112 36.36 -17.08 29.02
N SER A 113 37.09 -17.93 28.30
CA SER A 113 36.71 -19.30 27.97
C SER A 113 35.59 -19.90 28.83
N LYS A 114 34.56 -20.46 28.18
CA LYS A 114 33.95 -21.78 28.48
C LYS A 114 32.86 -22.11 27.46
N GLU A 115 33.29 -22.81 26.42
CA GLU A 115 32.72 -24.05 25.90
C GLU A 115 31.19 -24.26 26.03
N SER A 116 30.46 -24.07 24.93
CA SER A 116 29.18 -24.73 24.69
C SER A 116 29.41 -25.95 23.79
N LYS A 117 29.79 -27.09 24.41
CA LYS A 117 29.67 -28.42 23.81
C LYS A 117 28.19 -28.77 23.67
N SER A 118 27.70 -28.85 22.43
CA SER A 118 26.40 -29.45 22.12
C SER A 118 26.45 -30.96 22.37
N PRO A 119 25.52 -31.57 23.13
CA PRO A 119 25.47 -33.02 23.29
C PRO A 119 24.92 -33.68 22.02
N SER A 120 25.76 -34.49 21.36
CA SER A 120 25.34 -35.41 20.30
C SER A 120 24.47 -36.51 20.89
N LYS A 121 23.16 -36.44 20.64
CA LYS A 121 22.23 -37.55 20.92
C LYS A 121 22.50 -38.68 19.93
N GLY A 122 23.09 -39.77 20.43
CA GLY A 122 23.11 -41.05 19.74
C GLY A 122 21.71 -41.70 19.80
N THR A 123 21.20 -42.11 18.64
CA THR A 123 20.15 -43.14 18.55
C THR A 123 20.64 -44.22 17.59
N LYS A 124 20.86 -45.41 18.16
CA LYS A 124 21.19 -46.68 17.48
C LYS A 124 19.95 -47.28 16.79
N SER A 125 20.16 -47.74 15.55
CA SER A 125 19.60 -48.95 14.89
C SER A 125 18.15 -48.94 14.35
N PRO A 126 17.76 -49.84 13.39
CA PRO A 126 18.50 -50.99 12.82
C PRO A 126 18.53 -51.11 11.27
N LYS A 127 19.44 -51.99 10.79
CA LYS A 127 19.53 -52.56 9.43
C LYS A 127 18.22 -53.24 9.01
N LYS A 128 17.81 -53.05 7.75
CA LYS A 128 16.77 -53.86 7.09
C LYS A 128 17.43 -54.79 6.07
N ALA A 129 16.93 -56.02 6.04
CA ALA A 129 17.29 -57.11 5.14
C ALA A 129 17.02 -56.77 3.67
#